data_AF-A0A843ET02-F1
#
_entry.id   AF-A0A843ET02-F1
#
_cell.length_a   1.000
_cell.length_b   1.000
_cell.length_c   1.000
_cell.angle_alpha   90.00
_cell.angle_beta   90.00
_cell.angle_gamma   90.00
#
_symmetry.space_group_name_H-M   'P 1'
#
loop_
_entity.id
_entity.type
_entity.pdbx_description
1 polymer ?
#
loop_
_entity_poly.entity_id
_entity_poly.type
_entity_poly.pdbx_seq_one_letter_code
_entity_poly.pdbx_strand_id
1 'polypeptide(L)' 'MMAASIAANAKEIENQAVTLNNCGVEFAQEGNFEDALDCFLEAQCLVPDDPSIRKNIQICLEALDDD' A
#
# COMPACT_ATOMS: atom_id res chain seq x y z
N MET A 1 10.80 -25.85 14.57
CA MET A 1 9.96 -24.75 15.10
C MET A 1 10.26 -23.37 14.50
N MET A 2 11.35 -23.13 13.74
CA MET A 2 11.64 -21.80 13.14
C MET A 2 10.75 -21.39 11.95
N ALA A 3 10.16 -22.34 11.21
CA ALA A 3 9.34 -22.00 10.03
C ALA A 3 8.02 -21.29 10.40
N ALA A 4 7.44 -21.62 11.56
CA ALA A 4 6.16 -21.05 11.99
C ALA A 4 6.28 -19.57 12.40
N SER A 5 7.40 -19.15 12.97
CA SER A 5 7.63 -17.76 13.37
C SER A 5 7.90 -16.83 12.19
N ILE A 6 8.55 -17.31 11.14
CA ILE A 6 8.79 -16.54 9.91
C ILE A 6 7.48 -16.34 9.15
N ALA A 7 6.66 -17.40 9.03
CA ALA A 7 5.37 -17.33 8.36
C ALA A 7 4.34 -16.44 9.09
N ALA A 8 4.34 -16.47 10.43
CA ALA A 8 3.49 -15.58 11.22
C ALA A 8 3.88 -14.11 11.00
N ASN A 9 5.18 -13.79 11.01
CA ASN A 9 5.66 -12.44 10.74
C ASN A 9 5.34 -11.98 9.31
N ALA A 10 5.49 -12.85 8.32
CA ALA A 10 5.15 -12.55 6.92
C ALA A 10 3.65 -12.24 6.75
N LYS A 11 2.78 -13.01 7.42
CA LYS A 11 1.34 -12.77 7.36
C LYS A 11 0.93 -11.45 8.01
N GLU A 12 1.54 -11.08 9.14
CA GLU A 12 1.28 -9.78 9.77
C GLU A 12 1.76 -8.62 8.88
N ILE A 13 2.92 -8.78 8.22
CA ILE A 13 3.43 -7.81 7.23
C ILE A 13 2.44 -7.65 6.05
N GLU A 14 1.94 -8.76 5.51
CA GLU A 14 0.94 -8.74 4.43
C GLU A 14 -0.37 -8.06 4.89
N ASN A 15 -0.86 -8.38 6.09
CA ASN A 15 -2.06 -7.74 6.64
C ASN A 15 -1.86 -6.23 6.81
N GLN A 16 -0.71 -5.81 7.32
CA GLN A 16 -0.38 -4.39 7.49
C GLN A 16 -0.33 -3.68 6.13
N ALA A 17 0.28 -4.30 5.12
CA ALA A 17 0.30 -3.75 3.77
C ALA A 17 -1.11 -3.62 3.17
N VAL A 18 -1.99 -4.61 3.39
CA VAL A 18 -3.39 -4.54 2.97
C VAL A 18 -4.14 -3.40 3.67
N THR A 19 -3.93 -3.21 4.98
CA THR A 19 -4.55 -2.10 5.72
C THR A 19 -4.09 -0.74 5.19
N LEU A 20 -2.79 -0.55 4.97
CA LEU A 20 -2.23 0.66 4.38
C LEU A 20 -2.77 0.90 2.97
N ASN A 21 -2.84 -0.14 2.15
CA ASN A 21 -3.43 -0.06 0.81
C ASN A 21 -4.92 0.35 0.85
N ASN A 22 -5.71 -0.18 1.78
CA ASN A 22 -7.11 0.22 1.88
C ASN A 22 -7.26 1.67 2.37
N CYS A 23 -6.40 2.11 3.30
CA CYS A 23 -6.36 3.49 3.77
C CYS A 23 -6.01 4.46 2.63
N GLY A 24 -5.03 4.12 1.79
CA GLY A 24 -4.70 4.92 0.61
C GLY A 24 -5.84 4.99 -0.40
N VAL A 25 -6.61 3.91 -0.56
CA VAL A 25 -7.80 3.91 -1.43
C VAL A 25 -8.89 4.86 -0.88
N GLU A 26 -9.11 4.89 0.43
CA GLU A 26 -10.04 5.83 1.06
C GLU A 26 -9.61 7.28 0.83
N PHE A 27 -8.34 7.62 1.06
CA PHE A 27 -7.82 8.96 0.76
C PHE A 27 -7.96 9.36 -0.72
N ALA A 28 -7.64 8.44 -1.64
CA ALA A 28 -7.79 8.68 -3.07
C ALA A 28 -9.25 8.93 -3.48
N GLN A 29 -10.22 8.26 -2.84
CA GLN A 29 -11.65 8.49 -3.07
C GLN A 29 -12.12 9.86 -2.57
N GLU A 30 -11.46 10.41 -1.54
CA GLU A 30 -11.70 11.76 -1.05
C GLU A 30 -10.99 12.85 -1.89
N GLY A 31 -10.16 12.45 -2.86
CA GLY A 31 -9.34 13.35 -3.67
C GLY A 31 -8.03 13.75 -3.01
N ASN A 32 -7.71 13.19 -1.83
CA ASN A 32 -6.48 13.44 -1.10
C ASN A 32 -5.36 12.54 -1.68
N PHE A 33 -4.91 12.82 -2.90
CA PHE A 33 -3.97 11.96 -3.62
C PHE A 33 -2.56 11.92 -3.00
N GLU A 34 -2.13 12.99 -2.31
CA GLU A 34 -0.85 13.02 -1.57
C GLU A 34 -0.86 12.03 -0.40
N ASP A 35 -1.87 12.11 0.48
CA ASP A 35 -2.02 11.20 1.63
C ASP A 35 -2.21 9.74 1.17
N ALA A 36 -2.92 9.55 0.05
CA ALA A 36 -3.08 8.25 -0.57
C ALA A 36 -1.73 7.66 -1.01
N LEU A 37 -0.91 8.48 -1.67
CA LEU A 37 0.41 8.09 -2.15
C LEU A 37 1.33 7.67 -0.99
N ASP A 38 1.33 8.41 0.11
CA ASP A 38 2.11 8.06 1.31
C ASP A 38 1.71 6.68 1.86
N CYS A 39 0.41 6.42 1.98
CA CYS A 39 -0.09 5.11 2.43
C CYS A 39 0.37 3.97 1.49
N PHE A 40 0.31 4.19 0.18
CA PHE A 40 0.72 3.16 -0.78
C PHE A 40 2.23 2.94 -0.81
N LEU A 41 3.04 3.98 -0.59
CA LEU A 41 4.50 3.86 -0.49
C LEU A 41 4.91 3.06 0.76
N GLU A 42 4.24 3.29 1.90
CA GLU A 42 4.43 2.47 3.10
C GLU A 42 4.03 1.01 2.84
N ALA A 43 2.90 0.77 2.18
CA ALA A 43 2.47 -0.58 1.82
C ALA A 43 3.47 -1.27 0.87
N GLN A 44 4.04 -0.53 -0.09
CA GLN A 44 5.06 -1.03 -1.01
C GLN A 44 6.36 -1.41 -0.31
N CYS A 45 6.76 -0.68 0.75
CA CYS A 45 7.93 -1.04 1.56
C CYS A 45 7.76 -2.41 2.24
N LEU A 46 6.52 -2.78 2.58
CA LEU A 46 6.19 -4.06 3.22
C LEU A 46 6.06 -5.19 2.21
N VAL A 47 5.40 -4.94 1.07
CA VAL A 47 5.20 -5.93 0.01
C VAL A 47 5.58 -5.33 -1.35
N PRO A 48 6.90 -5.31 -1.69
CA PRO A 48 7.39 -4.65 -2.90
C PRO A 48 6.86 -5.25 -4.20
N ASP A 49 6.45 -6.51 -4.16
CA ASP A 49 6.02 -7.27 -5.33
C ASP A 49 4.52 -7.16 -5.63
N ASP A 50 3.73 -6.53 -4.77
CA ASP A 50 2.27 -6.43 -4.94
C ASP A 50 1.90 -5.54 -6.16
N PRO A 51 1.29 -6.11 -7.22
CA PRO A 51 0.90 -5.35 -8.38
C PRO A 51 -0.25 -4.37 -8.11
N SER A 52 -1.09 -4.64 -7.12
CA SER A 52 -2.24 -3.80 -6.74
C SER A 52 -1.75 -2.48 -6.15
N ILE A 53 -0.78 -2.56 -5.23
CA ILE A 53 -0.18 -1.37 -4.60
C ILE A 53 0.52 -0.51 -5.67
N ARG A 54 1.32 -1.13 -6.56
CA ARG A 54 1.98 -0.40 -7.66
C ARG A 54 0.98 0.31 -8.58
N LYS A 55 -0.14 -0.35 -8.91
CA LYS A 55 -1.19 0.26 -9.73
C LYS A 55 -1.80 1.48 -9.03
N ASN A 56 -2.06 1.39 -7.74
CA ASN A 56 -2.62 2.50 -6.97
C ASN A 56 -1.67 3.69 -6.88
N ILE A 57 -0.37 3.45 -6.67
CA ILE A 57 0.67 4.50 -6.74
C ILE A 57 0.63 5.21 -8.08
N GLN A 58 0.59 4.46 -9.19
CA GLN A 58 0.55 5.04 -10.53
C GLN A 58 -0.69 5.94 -10.71
N ILE A 59 -1.87 5.49 -10.28
CA ILE A 59 -3.10 6.29 -10.36
C ILE A 59 -2.97 7.60 -9.56
N CYS A 60 -2.40 7.55 -8.36
CA CYS A 60 -2.17 8.75 -7.55
C CYS A 60 -1.16 9.71 -8.18
N LEU A 61 -0.08 9.19 -8.75
CA LEU A 61 0.91 10.02 -9.46
C LEU A 61 0.31 10.70 -10.69
N GLU A 62 -0.48 9.96 -11.49
CA GLU A 62 -1.20 10.54 -12.64
C GLU A 62 -2.17 11.64 -12.20
N ALA A 63 -2.89 11.44 -11.10
CA ALA A 63 -3.81 12.45 -10.57
C ALA A 63 -3.09 13.70 -10.05
N LEU A 64 -1.92 13.56 -9.42
CA LEU A 64 -1.11 14.68 -8.91
C LEU A 64 -0.39 15.45 -10.02
N ASP A 65 -0.07 14.80 -11.15
CA ASP A 65 0.53 15.45 -12.32
C ASP A 65 -0.50 16.28 -13.12
N ASP A 66 -1.80 15.98 -12.96
CA ASP A 66 -2.92 16.63 -13.67
C ASP A 66 -3.48 17.89 -12.94
N ASP A 67 -3.00 18.20 -11.72
CA ASP A 67 -3.33 19.40 -10.91
C ASP A 67 -2.33 20.57 -11.12
#